data_AF-A0A0L7KT06-F1
#
_entry.id   AF-A0A0L7KT06-F1
#
_cell.length_a   1.000
_cell.length_b   1.000
_cell.length_c   1.000
_cell.angle_alpha   90.00
_cell.angle_beta   90.00
_cell.angle_gamma   90.00
#
_symmetry.space_group_name_H-M   'P 1'
#
loop_
_entity.id
_entity.type
_entity.pdbx_description
1 polymer ?
#
loop_
_entity_poly.entity_id
_entity_poly.type
_entity_poly.pdbx_seq_one_letter_code
_entity_poly.pdbx_strand_id
1 'polypeptide(L)'
;MEMIRLTLVSLALTIGITTFNVQKDQFAGLVREVAAPDVGRMGIEILSFTIKDVYDDVQYLASLGKAQTANVKRDADVGVAQANRDAGIRYLASLGKAQTANVKRDADVGVAQANRDAGIRAQTANVKRDADVGVAQANRDAGIRAQTVNVKRDADVGDAQANRDAGIREAECDKSAMDVKYSMDTRIEDNTRLYKLQKAQWSSRR
;
A
#
# COMPACT_ATOMS: atom_id res chain seq x y z
N MET A 1 60.86 9.49 78.96
CA MET A 1 59.76 10.08 78.16
C MET A 1 60.24 10.72 76.86
N GLU A 2 61.38 11.42 76.82
CA GLU A 2 61.87 12.03 75.57
C GLU A 2 62.24 11.04 74.45
N MET A 3 62.69 9.85 74.82
CA MET A 3 63.04 8.80 73.85
C MET A 3 61.84 8.36 72.98
N ILE A 4 60.65 8.24 73.56
CA ILE A 4 59.39 7.95 72.84
C ILE A 4 58.97 9.12 71.95
N ARG A 5 59.25 10.37 72.38
CA ARG A 5 59.00 11.55 71.54
C ARG A 5 59.90 11.56 70.31
N LEU A 6 61.17 11.23 70.46
CA LEU A 6 62.14 11.24 69.37
C LEU A 6 61.81 10.18 68.31
N THR A 7 61.49 8.95 68.73
CA THR A 7 61.07 7.88 67.81
C THR A 7 59.78 8.23 67.09
N LEU A 8 58.79 8.79 67.78
CA LEU A 8 57.54 9.24 67.17
C LEU A 8 57.75 10.30 66.07
N VAL A 9 58.59 11.30 66.32
CA VAL A 9 58.88 12.35 65.32
C VAL A 9 59.59 11.77 64.09
N SER A 10 60.55 10.87 64.28
CA SER A 10 61.30 10.24 63.18
C SER A 10 60.41 9.37 62.27
N LEU A 11 59.52 8.59 62.86
CA LEU A 11 58.56 7.75 62.14
C LEU A 11 57.53 8.60 61.40
N ALA A 12 57.02 9.66 62.04
CA ALA A 12 56.03 10.55 61.42
C ALA A 12 56.58 11.26 60.17
N LEU A 13 57.87 11.64 60.19
CA LEU A 13 58.53 12.27 59.05
C LEU A 13 58.67 11.33 57.85
N THR A 14 58.86 10.03 58.11
CA THR A 14 59.14 9.02 57.08
C THR A 14 57.90 8.59 56.30
N ILE A 15 56.73 8.56 56.95
CA ILE A 15 55.51 7.93 56.41
C ILE A 15 54.64 8.95 55.63
N GLY A 16 54.93 10.25 55.78
CA GLY A 16 54.20 11.34 55.13
C GLY A 16 52.82 11.61 55.74
N ILE A 17 52.38 12.88 55.70
CA ILE A 17 51.18 13.34 56.42
C ILE A 17 49.86 12.70 55.92
N THR A 18 49.77 12.39 54.62
CA THR A 18 48.57 11.82 54.01
C THR A 18 48.35 10.38 54.43
N THR A 19 49.42 9.58 54.44
CA THR A 19 49.38 8.17 54.84
C THR A 19 49.18 8.06 56.35
N PHE A 20 49.86 8.92 57.12
CA PHE A 20 49.69 9.00 58.57
C PHE A 20 48.25 9.27 58.99
N ASN A 21 47.56 10.22 58.33
CA ASN A 21 46.19 10.55 58.68
C ASN A 21 45.20 9.41 58.41
N VAL A 22 45.48 8.56 57.42
CA VAL A 22 44.63 7.41 57.04
C VAL A 22 44.97 6.16 57.87
N GLN A 23 46.24 5.97 58.26
CA GLN A 23 46.74 4.74 58.89
C GLN A 23 47.28 4.97 60.31
N LYS A 24 46.44 5.52 61.19
CA LYS A 24 46.82 5.82 62.59
C LYS A 24 47.15 4.57 63.41
N ASP A 25 46.42 3.48 63.20
CA ASP A 25 46.61 2.23 63.95
C ASP A 25 47.91 1.52 63.56
N GLN A 26 48.24 1.55 62.27
CA GLN A 26 49.49 0.98 61.76
C GLN A 26 50.69 1.77 62.29
N PHE A 27 50.61 3.10 62.31
CA PHE A 27 51.62 3.96 62.92
C PHE A 27 51.84 3.66 64.41
N ALA A 28 50.75 3.50 65.18
CA ALA A 28 50.83 3.14 66.59
C ALA A 28 51.54 1.80 66.82
N GLY A 29 51.32 0.83 65.93
CA GLY A 29 52.03 -0.46 65.94
C GLY A 29 53.54 -0.31 65.69
N LEU A 30 53.93 0.45 64.67
CA LEU A 30 55.35 0.69 64.36
C LEU A 30 56.09 1.43 65.50
N VAL A 31 55.44 2.43 66.12
CA VAL A 31 56.05 3.15 67.26
C VAL A 31 56.31 2.21 68.43
N ARG A 32 55.39 1.26 68.70
CA ARG A 32 55.60 0.25 69.75
C ARG A 32 56.78 -0.66 69.42
N GLU A 33 56.85 -1.15 68.19
CA GLU A 33 57.92 -2.06 67.76
C GLU A 33 59.32 -1.44 67.90
N VAL A 34 59.46 -0.17 67.50
CA VAL A 34 60.73 0.55 67.54
C VAL A 34 61.08 1.05 68.94
N ALA A 35 60.09 1.47 69.74
CA ALA A 35 60.34 2.03 71.07
C ALA A 35 60.44 0.97 72.18
N ALA A 36 59.84 -0.22 72.02
CA ALA A 36 59.83 -1.28 73.04
C ALA A 36 61.23 -1.74 73.51
N PRO A 37 62.22 -1.94 72.63
CA PRO A 37 63.56 -2.35 73.06
C PRO A 37 64.25 -1.30 73.93
N ASP A 38 64.05 -0.02 73.63
CA ASP A 38 64.78 1.06 74.30
C ASP A 38 64.20 1.40 75.68
N VAL A 39 62.87 1.33 75.83
CA VAL A 39 62.22 1.48 77.15
C VAL A 39 62.36 0.23 78.02
N GLY A 40 62.44 -0.95 77.41
CA GLY A 40 62.70 -2.21 78.12
C GLY A 40 64.07 -2.22 78.80
N ARG A 41 65.11 -1.61 78.19
CA ARG A 41 66.43 -1.41 78.82
C ARG A 41 66.39 -0.50 80.05
N MET A 42 65.34 0.30 80.20
CA MET A 42 65.09 1.16 81.37
C MET A 42 64.15 0.51 82.40
N GLY A 43 63.70 -0.74 82.18
CA GLY A 43 62.79 -1.46 83.06
C GLY A 43 61.33 -1.02 82.97
N ILE A 44 60.90 -0.43 81.85
CA ILE A 44 59.54 0.07 81.63
C ILE A 44 58.91 -0.66 80.43
N GLU A 45 57.64 -1.06 80.55
CA GLU A 45 56.86 -1.70 79.47
C GLU A 45 55.75 -0.78 78.95
N ILE A 46 55.53 -0.77 77.64
CA ILE A 46 54.43 -0.04 77.00
C ILE A 46 53.20 -0.95 76.93
N LEU A 47 52.20 -0.72 77.79
CA LEU A 47 50.93 -1.45 77.74
C LEU A 47 50.09 -1.09 76.51
N SER A 48 49.83 0.20 76.30
CA SER A 48 49.04 0.70 75.17
C SER A 48 49.56 2.06 74.70
N PHE A 49 49.47 2.27 73.38
CA PHE A 49 49.75 3.54 72.74
C PHE A 49 48.59 3.87 71.81
N THR A 50 47.96 5.02 72.01
CA THR A 50 46.81 5.46 71.21
C THR A 50 46.98 6.94 70.91
N ILE A 51 46.82 7.30 69.64
CA ILE A 51 46.82 8.69 69.19
C ILE A 51 45.45 9.27 69.52
N LYS A 52 45.39 10.34 70.32
CA LYS A 52 44.13 11.05 70.57
C LYS A 52 43.76 11.94 69.39
N ASP A 53 44.44 13.08 69.26
CA ASP A 53 44.10 14.11 68.29
C ASP A 53 45.32 14.49 67.46
N VAL A 54 45.07 14.78 66.18
CA VAL A 54 46.08 15.29 65.23
C VAL A 54 45.59 16.65 64.80
N TYR A 55 46.36 17.68 65.11
CA TYR A 55 46.07 19.05 64.71
C TYR A 55 47.05 19.48 63.62
N ASP A 56 46.53 20.28 62.69
CA ASP A 56 47.27 20.85 61.58
C ASP A 56 47.05 22.36 61.57
N ASP A 57 48.13 23.12 61.72
CA ASP A 57 48.10 24.58 61.77
C ASP A 57 47.90 25.20 60.37
N VAL A 58 48.23 24.48 59.30
CA VAL A 58 48.26 24.99 57.92
C VAL A 58 47.01 24.57 57.12
N GLN A 59 46.02 23.93 57.78
CA GLN A 59 44.75 23.50 57.15
C GLN A 59 44.90 22.63 55.89
N TYR A 60 46.01 21.93 55.73
CA TYR A 60 46.27 21.00 54.62
C TYR A 60 45.22 19.88 54.59
N LEU A 61 44.92 19.29 55.76
CA LEU A 61 43.94 18.20 55.86
C LEU A 61 42.52 18.65 55.49
N ALA A 62 42.13 19.86 55.89
CA ALA A 62 40.83 20.44 55.56
C ALA A 62 40.70 20.73 54.05
N SER A 63 41.78 21.21 53.43
CA SER A 63 41.85 21.50 52.00
C SER A 63 41.74 20.24 51.14
N LEU A 64 42.37 19.14 51.56
CA LEU A 64 42.30 17.85 50.86
C LEU A 64 40.87 17.30 50.83
N GLY A 65 40.15 17.38 51.95
CA GLY A 65 38.75 16.94 52.02
C GLY A 65 37.81 17.76 51.12
N LYS A 66 38.02 19.08 51.04
CA LYS A 66 37.28 19.97 50.13
C LYS A 66 37.54 19.60 48.66
N ALA A 67 38.79 19.36 48.29
CA ALA A 67 39.17 18.98 46.93
C ALA A 67 38.55 17.63 46.51
N GLN A 68 38.61 16.61 47.38
CA GLN A 68 37.98 15.32 47.10
C GLN A 68 36.46 15.42 46.95
N THR A 69 35.80 16.20 47.82
CA THR A 69 34.36 16.42 47.74
C THR A 69 33.96 17.15 46.44
N ALA A 70 34.77 18.11 46.00
CA ALA A 70 34.53 18.82 44.74
C ALA A 70 34.67 17.90 43.52
N ASN A 71 35.65 17.00 43.52
CA ASN A 71 35.83 16.03 42.44
C ASN A 71 34.65 15.06 42.35
N VAL A 72 34.20 14.50 43.48
CA VAL A 72 33.04 13.58 43.50
C VAL A 72 31.77 14.29 43.01
N LYS A 73 31.54 15.54 43.43
CA LYS A 73 30.39 16.33 42.94
C LYS A 73 30.47 16.58 41.44
N ARG A 74 31.64 16.97 40.94
CA ARG A 74 31.87 17.17 39.51
C ARG A 74 31.58 15.91 38.70
N ASP A 75 32.06 14.76 39.16
CA ASP A 75 31.84 13.49 38.47
C ASP A 75 30.36 13.09 38.48
N ALA A 76 29.65 13.33 39.58
CA ALA A 76 28.20 13.14 39.66
C ALA A 76 27.46 14.05 38.67
N ASP A 77 27.80 15.35 38.62
CA ASP A 77 27.20 16.31 37.69
C ASP A 77 27.44 15.93 36.22
N VAL A 78 28.67 15.48 35.91
CA VAL A 78 29.03 14.97 34.57
C VAL A 78 28.20 13.73 34.22
N GLY A 79 28.03 12.79 35.16
CA GLY A 79 27.22 11.59 34.97
C GLY A 79 25.75 11.93 34.69
N VAL A 80 25.16 12.85 35.44
CA VAL A 80 23.78 13.33 35.21
C VAL A 80 23.65 13.98 33.84
N ALA A 81 24.60 14.84 33.44
CA ALA A 81 24.58 15.52 32.15
C ALA A 81 24.74 14.55 30.97
N GLN A 82 25.56 13.50 31.12
CA GLN A 82 25.70 12.44 30.11
C GLN A 82 24.42 11.62 29.99
N ALA A 83 23.83 11.18 31.11
CA ALA A 83 22.58 10.43 31.11
C ALA A 83 21.44 11.21 30.45
N ASN A 84 21.31 12.51 30.74
CA ASN A 84 20.31 13.38 30.11
C ASN A 84 20.55 13.54 28.60
N ARG A 85 21.80 13.69 28.17
CA ARG A 85 22.15 13.74 26.73
C ARG A 85 21.78 12.44 26.03
N ASP A 86 22.15 11.30 26.60
CA ASP A 86 21.88 9.98 26.01
C ASP A 86 20.38 9.69 25.93
N ALA A 87 19.62 10.05 26.98
CA ALA A 87 18.17 9.98 26.97
C ALA A 87 17.57 10.85 25.84
N GLY A 88 18.07 12.08 25.68
CA GLY A 88 17.65 12.98 24.60
C GLY A 88 17.95 12.42 23.20
N ILE A 89 19.15 11.88 22.98
CA ILE A 89 19.53 11.28 21.69
C ILE A 89 18.65 10.06 21.39
N ARG A 90 18.41 9.19 22.38
CA ARG A 90 17.53 8.03 22.21
C ARG A 90 16.10 8.44 21.87
N TYR A 91 15.58 9.46 22.55
CA TYR A 91 14.26 10.00 22.28
C TYR A 91 14.16 10.55 20.84
N LEU A 92 15.09 11.42 20.44
CA LEU A 92 15.12 11.99 19.08
C LEU A 92 15.32 10.92 18.00
N ALA A 93 16.17 9.93 18.24
CA ALA A 93 16.36 8.81 17.33
C ALA A 93 15.08 7.96 17.19
N SER A 94 14.33 7.76 18.28
CA SER A 94 13.04 7.06 18.24
C SER A 94 12.00 7.85 17.44
N LEU A 95 11.97 9.17 17.62
CA LEU A 95 11.08 10.06 16.89
C LEU A 95 11.42 10.09 15.39
N GLY A 96 12.70 10.19 15.03
CA GLY A 96 13.16 10.16 13.65
C GLY A 96 12.83 8.83 12.94
N LYS A 97 12.95 7.70 13.64
CA LYS A 97 12.51 6.39 13.12
C LYS A 97 10.99 6.33 12.91
N ALA A 98 10.20 6.87 13.85
CA ALA A 98 8.75 6.92 13.71
C ALA A 98 8.32 7.81 12.52
N GLN A 99 8.97 8.97 12.36
CA GLN A 99 8.65 9.90 11.28
C GLN A 99 9.03 9.35 9.90
N THR A 100 10.21 8.75 9.76
CA THR A 100 10.60 8.07 8.52
C THR A 100 9.69 6.88 8.20
N ALA A 101 9.19 6.16 9.21
CA ALA A 101 8.20 5.11 9.00
C ALA A 101 6.84 5.65 8.53
N ASN A 102 6.39 6.79 9.07
CA ASN A 102 5.15 7.44 8.63
C ASN A 102 5.25 7.93 7.19
N VAL A 103 6.35 8.60 6.81
CA VAL A 103 6.58 9.05 5.42
C VAL A 103 6.58 7.87 4.44
N LYS A 104 7.19 6.74 4.82
CA LYS A 104 7.14 5.52 4.00
C LYS A 104 5.72 4.97 3.87
N ARG A 105 4.96 4.91 4.97
CA ARG A 105 3.55 4.49 4.95
C ARG A 105 2.71 5.38 4.06
N ASP A 106 2.89 6.70 4.13
CA ASP A 106 2.14 7.65 3.30
C ASP A 106 2.47 7.48 1.82
N ALA A 107 3.73 7.23 1.48
CA ALA A 107 4.15 6.92 0.12
C ALA A 107 3.52 5.62 -0.40
N ASP A 108 3.52 4.55 0.42
CA ASP A 108 2.91 3.26 0.06
C ASP A 108 1.39 3.37 -0.09
N VAL A 109 0.73 4.13 0.80
CA VAL A 109 -0.72 4.42 0.72
C VAL A 109 -1.04 5.22 -0.55
N GLY A 110 -0.22 6.22 -0.90
CA GLY A 110 -0.37 7.00 -2.13
C GLY A 110 -0.28 6.15 -3.40
N VAL A 111 0.71 5.25 -3.47
CA VAL A 111 0.86 4.30 -4.59
C VAL A 111 -0.31 3.32 -4.65
N ALA A 112 -0.74 2.78 -3.51
CA ALA A 112 -1.88 1.86 -3.46
C ALA A 112 -3.18 2.54 -3.90
N GLN A 113 -3.37 3.82 -3.56
CA GLN A 113 -4.54 4.60 -3.97
C GLN A 113 -4.51 4.93 -5.46
N ALA A 114 -3.36 5.32 -6.01
CA ALA A 114 -3.19 5.54 -7.44
C ALA A 114 -3.47 4.26 -8.26
N ASN A 115 -3.02 3.10 -7.77
CA ASN A 115 -3.29 1.81 -8.42
C ASN A 115 -4.79 1.46 -8.37
N ARG A 116 -5.47 1.70 -7.24
CA ARG A 116 -6.93 1.51 -7.15
C ARG A 116 -7.69 2.43 -8.10
N ASP A 117 -7.34 3.71 -8.15
CA ASP A 117 -7.99 4.69 -9.02
C ASP A 117 -7.75 4.39 -10.50
N ALA A 118 -6.54 3.95 -10.86
CA ALA A 118 -6.24 3.48 -12.20
C ALA A 118 -7.07 2.25 -12.58
N GLY A 119 -7.23 1.30 -11.65
CA GLY A 119 -8.09 0.12 -11.81
C GLY A 119 -9.56 0.50 -12.01
N ILE A 120 -10.10 1.40 -11.19
CA ILE A 120 -11.48 1.88 -11.30
C ILE A 120 -11.71 2.62 -12.62
N ARG A 121 -10.76 3.46 -13.06
CA ARG A 121 -10.84 4.14 -14.37
C ARG A 121 -10.83 3.15 -15.53
N ALA A 122 -9.95 2.16 -15.48
CA ALA A 122 -9.89 1.10 -16.50
C ALA A 122 -11.21 0.30 -16.55
N GLN A 123 -11.74 -0.07 -15.38
CA GLN A 123 -13.02 -0.80 -15.29
C GLN A 123 -14.19 0.05 -15.77
N THR A 124 -14.25 1.33 -15.40
CA THR A 124 -15.27 2.27 -15.88
C THR A 124 -15.19 2.45 -17.40
N ALA A 125 -13.99 2.49 -17.98
CA ALA A 125 -13.81 2.57 -19.42
C ALA A 125 -14.25 1.28 -20.14
N ASN A 126 -14.05 0.12 -19.54
CA ASN A 126 -14.55 -1.16 -20.08
C ASN A 126 -16.07 -1.22 -20.04
N VAL A 127 -16.70 -0.87 -18.91
CA VAL A 127 -18.17 -0.84 -18.76
C VAL A 127 -18.82 0.11 -19.77
N LYS A 128 -18.21 1.29 -20.00
CA LYS A 128 -18.68 2.22 -21.04
C LYS A 128 -18.56 1.64 -22.45
N ARG A 129 -17.41 1.04 -22.78
CA ARG A 129 -17.21 0.37 -24.08
C ARG A 129 -18.20 -0.77 -24.29
N ASP A 130 -18.45 -1.60 -23.27
CA ASP A 130 -19.38 -2.72 -23.36
C ASP A 130 -20.83 -2.23 -23.54
N ALA A 131 -21.21 -1.13 -22.87
CA ALA A 131 -22.50 -0.48 -23.06
C ALA A 131 -22.64 0.08 -24.50
N ASP A 132 -21.62 0.77 -25.01
CA ASP A 132 -21.61 1.33 -26.36
C ASP A 132 -21.66 0.22 -27.43
N VAL A 133 -20.91 -0.87 -27.23
CA VAL A 133 -20.93 -2.05 -28.10
C VAL A 133 -22.30 -2.74 -28.07
N GLY A 134 -22.92 -2.87 -26.89
CA GLY A 134 -24.27 -3.44 -26.75
C GLY A 134 -25.33 -2.64 -27.49
N VAL A 135 -25.30 -1.31 -27.38
CA VAL A 135 -26.20 -0.41 -28.12
C VAL A 135 -25.94 -0.51 -29.63
N ALA A 136 -24.67 -0.52 -30.06
CA ALA A 136 -24.32 -0.66 -31.46
C ALA A 136 -24.72 -2.02 -32.05
N GLN A 137 -24.68 -3.09 -31.25
CA GLN A 137 -25.13 -4.42 -31.66
C GLN A 137 -26.65 -4.49 -31.77
N ALA A 138 -27.39 -3.96 -30.78
CA ALA A 138 -28.85 -3.87 -30.83
C ALA A 138 -29.35 -3.07 -32.04
N ASN A 139 -28.69 -1.97 -32.38
CA ASN A 139 -29.03 -1.16 -33.55
C ASN A 139 -28.76 -1.88 -34.88
N ARG A 140 -27.65 -2.63 -34.98
CA ARG A 140 -27.36 -3.47 -36.16
C ARG A 140 -28.40 -4.58 -36.32
N ASP A 141 -28.74 -5.27 -35.24
CA ASP A 141 -29.72 -6.36 -35.26
C ASP A 141 -31.11 -5.86 -35.63
N ALA A 142 -31.51 -4.69 -35.12
CA ALA A 142 -32.75 -4.03 -35.51
C ALA A 142 -32.77 -3.68 -37.01
N GLY A 143 -31.67 -3.15 -37.54
CA GLY A 143 -31.52 -2.84 -38.97
C GLY A 143 -31.64 -4.09 -39.86
N ILE A 144 -30.94 -5.17 -39.50
CA ILE A 144 -30.98 -6.44 -40.25
C ILE A 144 -32.38 -7.05 -40.21
N ARG A 145 -33.06 -7.02 -39.05
CA ARG A 145 -34.45 -7.51 -38.94
C ARG A 145 -35.41 -6.69 -39.80
N ALA A 146 -35.29 -5.37 -39.79
CA ALA A 146 -36.10 -4.49 -40.63
C ALA A 146 -35.89 -4.79 -42.12
N GLN A 147 -34.64 -4.97 -42.54
CA GLN A 147 -34.32 -5.36 -43.93
C GLN A 147 -34.89 -6.74 -44.28
N THR A 148 -34.79 -7.72 -43.39
CA THR A 148 -35.33 -9.07 -43.61
C THR A 148 -36.85 -9.05 -43.78
N VAL A 149 -37.55 -8.23 -43.00
CA VAL A 149 -39.02 -8.06 -43.11
C VAL A 149 -39.38 -7.40 -44.44
N ASN A 150 -38.66 -6.37 -44.87
CA ASN A 150 -38.92 -5.71 -46.15
C ASN A 150 -38.67 -6.65 -47.34
N VAL A 151 -37.56 -7.41 -47.33
CA VAL A 151 -37.27 -8.40 -48.39
C VAL A 151 -38.34 -9.48 -48.47
N LYS A 152 -38.83 -9.97 -47.32
CA LYS A 152 -39.95 -10.92 -47.30
C LYS A 152 -41.22 -10.30 -47.87
N ARG A 153 -41.55 -9.07 -47.46
CA ARG A 153 -42.72 -8.35 -47.98
C ARG A 153 -42.62 -8.14 -49.48
N ASP A 154 -41.45 -7.78 -49.99
CA ASP A 154 -41.24 -7.55 -51.42
C ASP A 154 -41.34 -8.85 -52.21
N ALA A 155 -40.86 -9.97 -51.66
CA ALA A 155 -41.05 -11.29 -52.23
C ALA A 155 -42.54 -11.68 -52.27
N ASP A 156 -43.27 -11.51 -51.16
CA ASP A 156 -44.71 -11.79 -51.07
C ASP A 156 -45.52 -10.92 -52.04
N VAL A 157 -45.14 -9.64 -52.18
CA VAL A 157 -45.76 -8.71 -53.15
C VAL A 157 -45.48 -9.15 -54.59
N GLY A 158 -44.26 -9.60 -54.89
CA GLY A 158 -43.88 -10.14 -56.19
C GLY A 158 -44.68 -11.39 -56.56
N ASP A 159 -44.78 -12.35 -55.64
CA ASP A 159 -45.57 -13.58 -55.83
C ASP A 159 -47.06 -13.26 -56.04
N ALA A 160 -47.61 -12.31 -55.29
CA ALA A 160 -48.99 -11.87 -55.45
C ALA A 160 -49.23 -11.15 -56.79
N GLN A 161 -48.25 -10.37 -57.28
CA GLN A 161 -48.33 -9.74 -58.61
C GLN A 161 -48.29 -10.79 -59.72
N ALA A 162 -47.34 -11.73 -59.65
CA ALA A 162 -47.20 -12.80 -60.64
C ALA A 162 -48.46 -13.67 -60.73
N ASN A 163 -49.06 -14.04 -59.59
CA ASN A 163 -50.31 -14.80 -59.57
C ASN A 163 -51.50 -14.03 -60.18
N ARG A 164 -51.60 -12.72 -59.92
CA ARG A 164 -52.64 -11.88 -60.55
C ARG A 164 -52.46 -11.78 -62.06
N ASP A 165 -51.24 -11.53 -62.51
CA ASP A 165 -50.93 -11.38 -63.94
C ASP A 165 -51.16 -12.69 -64.70
N ALA A 166 -50.81 -13.83 -64.09
CA ALA A 166 -51.13 -15.15 -64.63
C ALA A 166 -52.65 -15.35 -64.77
N GLY A 167 -53.44 -15.03 -63.74
CA GLY A 167 -54.90 -15.16 -63.78
C GLY A 167 -55.57 -14.22 -64.78
N ILE A 168 -55.08 -12.98 -64.92
CA ILE A 168 -55.57 -12.05 -65.96
C ILE A 168 -55.29 -12.61 -67.36
N ARG A 169 -54.07 -13.11 -67.59
CA ARG A 169 -53.68 -13.66 -68.89
C ARG A 169 -54.46 -14.92 -69.24
N GLU A 170 -54.73 -15.78 -68.26
CA GLU A 170 -55.57 -16.97 -68.45
C GLU A 170 -57.01 -16.57 -68.82
N ALA A 171 -57.59 -15.59 -68.12
CA ALA A 171 -58.92 -15.07 -68.44
C ALA A 171 -58.98 -14.38 -69.82
N GLU A 172 -57.94 -13.66 -70.22
CA GLU A 172 -57.82 -13.08 -71.56
C GLU A 172 -57.70 -14.17 -72.64
N CYS A 173 -56.93 -15.22 -72.39
CA CYS A 173 -56.80 -16.37 -73.27
C CYS A 173 -58.15 -17.07 -73.45
N ASP A 174 -58.86 -17.35 -72.35
CA ASP A 174 -60.18 -17.98 -72.38
C ASP A 174 -61.19 -17.13 -73.14
N LYS A 175 -61.22 -15.82 -72.89
CA LYS A 175 -62.07 -14.90 -73.64
C LYS A 175 -61.74 -14.94 -75.14
N SER A 176 -60.46 -14.86 -75.50
CA SER A 176 -60.03 -14.91 -76.90
C SER A 176 -60.36 -16.25 -77.57
N ALA A 177 -60.21 -17.36 -76.84
CA ALA A 177 -60.56 -18.69 -77.32
C ALA A 177 -62.08 -18.83 -77.54
N MET A 178 -62.87 -18.24 -76.64
CA MET A 178 -64.33 -18.22 -76.74
C MET A 178 -64.80 -17.33 -77.89
N ASP A 179 -64.22 -16.15 -78.06
CA ASP A 179 -64.50 -15.24 -79.18
C ASP A 179 -64.18 -15.90 -80.53
N VAL A 180 -63.02 -16.59 -80.64
CA VAL A 180 -62.67 -17.37 -81.83
C VAL A 180 -63.69 -18.48 -82.07
N LYS A 181 -64.06 -19.24 -81.04
CA LYS A 181 -65.06 -20.31 -81.16
C LYS A 181 -66.40 -19.78 -81.64
N TYR A 182 -66.93 -18.72 -81.02
CA TYR A 182 -68.18 -18.09 -81.44
C TYR A 182 -68.11 -17.59 -82.89
N SER A 183 -66.98 -16.98 -83.29
CA SER A 183 -66.78 -16.55 -84.68
C SER A 183 -66.78 -17.72 -85.67
N MET A 184 -66.21 -18.86 -85.29
CA MET A 184 -66.19 -20.07 -86.11
C MET A 184 -67.57 -20.70 -86.21
N ASP A 185 -68.29 -20.83 -85.09
CA ASP A 185 -69.66 -21.35 -85.05
C ASP A 185 -70.59 -20.51 -85.94
N THR A 186 -70.45 -19.17 -85.90
CA THR A 186 -71.22 -18.26 -86.76
C THR A 186 -70.90 -18.48 -88.25
N ARG A 187 -69.61 -18.57 -88.62
CA ARG A 187 -69.20 -18.82 -90.02
C ARG A 187 -69.64 -20.18 -90.53
N ILE A 188 -69.62 -21.21 -89.67
CA ILE A 188 -70.12 -22.55 -90.00
C ILE A 188 -71.63 -22.51 -90.25
N GLU A 189 -72.39 -21.81 -89.41
CA GLU A 189 -73.83 -21.69 -89.57
C GLU A 189 -74.19 -20.94 -90.86
N ASP A 190 -73.52 -19.82 -91.14
CA ASP A 190 -73.72 -19.07 -92.39
C ASP A 190 -73.38 -19.90 -93.62
N ASN A 191 -72.25 -20.62 -93.61
CA ASN A 191 -71.91 -21.56 -94.70
C ASN A 191 -72.93 -22.68 -94.85
N THR A 192 -73.46 -23.20 -93.73
CA THR A 192 -74.49 -24.24 -93.75
C THR A 192 -75.81 -23.72 -94.34
N ARG A 193 -76.20 -22.47 -94.00
CA ARG A 193 -77.37 -21.78 -94.58
C ARG A 193 -77.18 -21.52 -96.07
N LEU A 194 -76.02 -21.02 -96.48
CA LEU A 194 -75.65 -20.81 -97.89
C LEU A 194 -75.70 -22.12 -98.69
N TYR A 195 -75.15 -23.21 -98.15
CA TYR A 195 -75.20 -24.52 -98.79
C TYR A 195 -76.64 -25.02 -98.97
N LYS A 196 -77.52 -24.85 -97.96
CA LYS A 196 -78.94 -25.19 -98.06
C LYS A 196 -79.67 -24.34 -99.09
N LEU A 197 -79.39 -23.04 -99.16
CA LEU A 197 -79.96 -22.13 -100.16
C LEU A 197 -79.50 -22.47 -101.59
N GLN A 198 -78.21 -22.77 -101.79
CA GLN A 198 -77.69 -23.21 -103.09
C GLN A 198 -78.32 -24.54 -103.50
N LYS A 199 -78.45 -25.50 -102.57
CA LYS A 199 -79.15 -26.77 -102.83
C LYS A 199 -80.62 -26.55 -103.18
N ALA A 200 -81.30 -25.60 -102.55
CA ALA A 200 -82.69 -25.22 -102.87
C ALA A 200 -82.79 -24.55 -104.25
N GLN A 201 -81.89 -23.63 -104.59
CA GLN A 201 -81.80 -23.02 -105.92
C GLN A 201 -81.52 -24.06 -107.02
N TRP A 202 -80.67 -25.05 -106.74
CA TRP A 202 -80.38 -26.14 -107.65
C TRP A 202 -81.59 -27.07 -107.85
N SER A 203 -82.36 -27.31 -106.78
CA SER A 203 -83.61 -28.09 -106.82
C SER A 203 -84.76 -27.37 -107.54
N SER A 204 -84.76 -26.04 -107.59
CA SER A 204 -85.78 -25.23 -108.26
C SER A 204 -85.53 -25.01 -109.76
N ARG A 205 -84.39 -25.46 -110.30
CA ARG A 205 -84.03 -25.38 -111.73
C ARG A 205 -84.24 -26.69 -112.49
N ARG A 206 -84.98 -27.65 -111.91
CA ARG A 206 -85.27 -28.96 -112.51
C ARG A 206 -86.77 -29.19 -112.62
#